data_AF-A0A2T5K0H6-F1
#
_entry.id   AF-A0A2T5K0H6-F1
#
_cell.length_a   1.000
_cell.length_b   1.000
_cell.length_c   1.000
_cell.angle_alpha   90.00
_cell.angle_beta   90.00
_cell.angle_gamma   90.00
#
_symmetry.space_group_name_H-M   'P 1'
#
loop_
_entity.id
_entity.type
_entity.pdbx_description
1 polymer ?
#
loop_
_entity_poly.entity_id
_entity_poly.type
_entity_poly.pdbx_seq_one_letter_code
_entity_poly.pdbx_strand_id
1 'polypeptide(L)'
;MHKSKAASPADELGEVRAAIARLRLREARLCARILAAPDDEMEGRHFRAEVAERRFRLFDTARLPEAVLADPRYWSESVTREVRCLPAAVGPARPPVPALRAVH
;
A
#
# COMPACT_ATOMS: atom_id res chain seq x y z
N MET A 1 18.17 -15.02 26.38
CA MET A 1 18.56 -14.77 24.97
C MET A 1 17.37 -15.11 24.08
N HIS A 2 16.53 -14.12 23.77
CA HIS A 2 15.39 -14.34 22.87
C HIS A 2 15.96 -14.36 21.45
N LYS A 3 15.90 -15.52 20.78
CA LYS A 3 16.24 -15.61 19.36
C LYS A 3 15.36 -14.59 18.63
N SER A 4 15.99 -13.57 18.04
CA SER A 4 15.35 -12.74 17.04
C SER A 4 14.94 -13.71 15.93
N LYS A 5 13.67 -14.11 15.91
CA LYS A 5 13.09 -14.85 14.79
C LYS A 5 13.38 -13.94 13.60
N ALA A 6 14.24 -14.36 12.66
CA ALA A 6 14.46 -13.62 11.44
C ALA A 6 13.09 -13.19 10.93
N ALA A 7 12.83 -11.88 10.88
CA ALA A 7 11.50 -11.35 10.58
C ALA A 7 11.06 -12.03 9.29
N SER A 8 9.89 -12.68 9.31
CA SER A 8 9.46 -13.38 8.11
C SER A 8 9.35 -12.35 6.99
N PRO A 9 9.57 -12.72 5.71
CA PRO A 9 9.41 -11.76 4.62
C PRO A 9 8.04 -11.06 4.62
N ALA A 10 7.00 -11.71 5.18
CA ALA A 10 5.69 -11.11 5.37
C ALA A 10 5.66 -10.02 6.46
N ASP A 11 6.37 -10.23 7.58
CA ASP A 11 6.48 -9.24 8.66
C ASP A 11 7.27 -8.02 8.19
N GLU A 12 8.45 -8.24 7.57
CA GLU A 12 9.28 -7.16 7.03
C GLU A 12 8.54 -6.35 5.96
N LEU A 13 7.85 -7.02 5.02
CA LEU A 13 7.03 -6.34 4.02
C LEU A 13 5.89 -5.52 4.65
N GLY A 14 5.27 -6.04 5.71
CA GLY A 14 4.25 -5.32 6.47
C GLY A 14 4.79 -4.04 7.10
N GLU A 15 5.95 -4.12 7.75
CA GLU A 15 6.64 -2.97 8.35
C GLU A 15 7.02 -1.92 7.31
N VAL A 16 7.62 -2.35 6.18
CA VAL A 16 7.98 -1.47 5.07
C VAL A 16 6.76 -0.79 4.47
N ARG A 17 5.67 -1.52 4.23
CA ARG A 17 4.41 -0.92 3.71
C ARG A 17 3.81 0.08 4.70
N ALA A 18 3.87 -0.20 5.99
CA ALA A 18 3.43 0.75 7.02
C ALA A 18 4.28 2.03 7.03
N ALA A 19 5.60 1.90 6.86
CA ALA A 19 6.49 3.06 6.72
C ALA A 19 6.18 3.87 5.46
N ILE A 20 6.02 3.22 4.31
CA ILE A 20 5.63 3.86 3.05
C ILE A 20 4.30 4.61 3.21
N ALA A 21 3.28 3.99 3.81
CA ALA A 21 1.98 4.62 4.01
C ALA A 21 2.09 5.91 4.84
N ARG A 22 2.89 5.91 5.93
CA ARG A 22 3.13 7.11 6.74
C ARG A 22 3.84 8.20 5.94
N LEU A 23 4.84 7.84 5.14
CA LEU A 23 5.57 8.79 4.29
C LEU A 23 4.67 9.37 3.19
N ARG A 24 3.86 8.56 2.52
CA ARG A 24 2.88 9.00 1.51
C ARG A 24 1.84 9.95 2.10
N LEU A 25 1.34 9.68 3.30
CA LEU A 25 0.42 10.59 3.99
C LEU A 25 1.09 11.94 4.28
N ARG A 26 2.35 11.94 4.72
CA ARG A 26 3.10 13.16 4.97
C ARG A 26 3.38 13.93 3.67
N GLU A 27 3.78 13.23 2.62
CA GLU A 27 3.99 13.79 1.28
C GLU A 27 2.70 14.46 0.76
N ALA A 28 1.57 13.75 0.80
CA ALA A 28 0.28 14.28 0.34
C ALA A 28 -0.12 15.57 1.08
N ARG A 29 0.12 15.65 2.39
CA ARG A 29 -0.12 16.87 3.18
C ARG A 29 0.77 18.04 2.74
N LEU A 30 2.04 17.77 2.43
CA LEU A 30 2.96 18.80 1.95
C LEU A 30 2.56 19.27 0.54
N CYS A 31 2.25 18.36 -0.37
CA CYS A 31 1.78 18.69 -1.71
C CYS A 31 0.49 19.52 -1.67
N ALA A 32 -0.49 19.13 -0.84
CA ALA A 32 -1.74 19.87 -0.70
C ALA A 32 -1.51 21.31 -0.23
N ARG A 33 -0.55 21.53 0.68
CA ARG A 33 -0.16 22.87 1.12
C ARG A 33 0.47 23.67 0.00
N ILE A 34 1.45 23.09 -0.72
CA ILE A 34 2.13 23.76 -1.84
C ILE A 34 1.14 24.14 -2.94
N LEU A 35 0.18 23.27 -3.27
CA LEU A 35 -0.85 23.54 -4.27
C LEU A 35 -1.85 24.64 -3.85
N ALA A 36 -2.00 24.91 -2.55
CA ALA A 36 -2.94 25.87 -2.00
C ALA A 36 -2.34 27.25 -1.70
N ALA A 37 -1.01 27.40 -1.79
CA ALA A 37 -0.28 28.57 -1.33
C ALA A 37 0.04 29.59 -2.45
N PRO A 38 0.30 30.88 -2.12
CA PRO A 38 0.93 31.84 -3.02
C PRO A 38 2.39 31.46 -3.30
N ASP A 39 2.98 32.03 -4.37
CA ASP A 39 4.31 31.71 -4.89
C ASP A 39 5.44 31.64 -3.82
N ASP A 40 5.31 32.39 -2.72
CA ASP A 40 6.29 32.48 -1.63
C ASP A 40 6.52 31.17 -0.84
N GLU A 41 5.58 30.20 -0.85
CA GLU A 41 5.78 28.90 -0.17
C GLU A 41 6.47 27.84 -1.06
N MET A 42 6.75 28.16 -2.33
CA MET A 42 7.37 27.22 -3.27
C MET A 42 8.89 27.12 -3.10
N GLU A 43 9.52 28.04 -2.36
CA GLU A 43 10.97 28.07 -2.16
C GLU A 43 11.37 27.66 -0.74
N GLY A 44 12.30 26.72 -0.62
CA GLY A 44 12.91 26.31 0.63
C GLY A 44 14.43 26.45 0.58
N ARG A 45 15.07 26.32 1.74
CA ARG A 45 16.54 26.45 1.90
C ARG A 45 17.37 25.56 0.96
N HIS A 46 16.85 24.38 0.63
CA HIS A 46 17.56 23.36 -0.16
C HIS A 46 16.79 22.89 -1.39
N PHE A 47 15.50 23.22 -1.51
CA PHE A 47 14.61 22.69 -2.53
C PHE A 47 13.59 23.74 -2.95
N ARG A 48 13.22 23.74 -4.23
CA ARG A 48 12.12 24.52 -4.78
C ARG A 48 11.06 23.56 -5.34
N ALA A 49 9.80 23.83 -5.07
CA ALA A 49 8.66 23.11 -5.63
C ALA A 49 8.22 23.76 -6.95
N GLU A 50 7.72 22.96 -7.88
CA GLU A 50 7.13 23.41 -9.15
C GLU A 50 5.81 22.68 -9.35
N VAL A 51 4.78 23.40 -9.82
CA VAL A 51 3.47 22.80 -10.14
C VAL A 51 3.37 22.64 -11.64
N ALA A 52 3.41 21.38 -12.09
CA ALA A 52 3.24 21.04 -13.51
C ALA A 52 1.83 20.49 -13.76
N GLU A 53 1.07 21.14 -14.63
CA GLU A 53 -0.18 20.61 -15.12
C GLU A 53 0.08 19.69 -16.33
N ARG A 54 -0.43 18.46 -16.27
CA ARG A 54 -0.39 17.53 -17.41
C ARG A 54 -1.81 17.15 -17.80
N ARG A 55 -2.13 17.35 -19.08
CA ARG A 55 -3.43 16.96 -19.66
C ARG A 55 -3.24 15.72 -20.50
N PHE A 56 -4.07 14.71 -20.24
CA PHE A 56 -4.09 13.47 -20.99
C PHE A 56 -5.45 13.30 -21.66
N ARG A 57 -5.44 12.81 -22.90
CA ARG A 57 -6.66 12.30 -23.52
C ARG A 57 -6.86 10.87 -23.06
N LEU A 58 -7.91 10.62 -22.28
CA LEU A 58 -8.26 9.28 -21.83
C LEU A 58 -9.27 8.66 -22.80
N PHE A 59 -9.07 7.39 -23.13
CA PHE A 59 -10.05 6.60 -23.85
C PHE A 59 -11.09 6.09 -22.85
N ASP A 60 -12.33 6.55 -23.00
CA ASP A 60 -13.42 6.24 -22.09
C ASP A 60 -14.21 5.04 -22.60
N THR A 61 -13.90 3.86 -22.05
CA THR A 61 -14.55 2.60 -22.43
C THR A 61 -16.04 2.59 -22.11
N ALA A 62 -16.51 3.37 -21.13
CA ALA A 62 -17.93 3.45 -20.78
C ALA A 62 -18.77 4.15 -21.86
N ARG A 63 -18.13 4.86 -22.80
CA ARG A 63 -18.79 5.51 -23.94
C ARG A 63 -18.85 4.64 -25.19
N LEU A 64 -18.33 3.41 -25.12
CA LEU A 64 -18.37 2.50 -26.26
C LEU A 64 -19.78 1.93 -26.46
N PRO A 65 -20.15 1.61 -27.72
CA PRO A 65 -21.36 0.85 -27.98
C PRO A 65 -21.31 -0.52 -27.30
N GLU A 66 -22.46 -1.00 -26.83
CA GLU A 66 -22.61 -2.33 -26.22
C GLU A 66 -22.06 -3.43 -27.12
N ALA A 67 -22.24 -3.31 -28.44
CA ALA A 67 -21.73 -4.27 -29.42
C ALA A 67 -20.19 -4.44 -29.38
N VAL A 68 -19.45 -3.39 -29.02
CA VAL A 68 -17.98 -3.46 -28.88
C VAL A 68 -17.60 -4.01 -27.51
N LEU A 69 -18.31 -3.63 -26.45
CA LEU A 69 -18.07 -4.11 -25.10
C LEU A 69 -18.38 -5.60 -24.95
N ALA A 70 -19.39 -6.11 -25.64
CA ALA A 70 -19.78 -7.51 -25.59
C ALA A 70 -18.94 -8.42 -26.50
N ASP A 71 -18.20 -7.88 -27.47
CA ASP A 71 -17.44 -8.69 -28.43
C ASP A 71 -16.08 -9.13 -27.85
N PRO A 72 -15.88 -10.43 -27.55
CA PRO A 72 -14.67 -10.94 -26.91
C PRO A 72 -13.38 -10.68 -27.70
N ARG A 73 -13.46 -10.42 -29.01
CA ARG A 73 -12.27 -10.16 -29.86
C ARG A 73 -11.48 -8.92 -29.41
N TYR A 74 -12.14 -7.98 -28.73
CA TYR A 74 -11.54 -6.74 -28.25
C TYR A 74 -11.02 -6.84 -26.82
N TRP A 75 -11.20 -7.99 -26.17
CA TRP A 75 -10.76 -8.24 -24.80
C TRP A 75 -9.55 -9.16 -24.78
N SER A 76 -8.65 -8.91 -23.84
CA SER A 76 -7.54 -9.80 -23.49
C SER A 76 -7.55 -10.09 -22.00
N GLU A 77 -7.20 -11.31 -21.64
CA GLU A 77 -7.04 -11.68 -20.24
C GLU A 77 -5.61 -11.33 -19.77
N SER A 78 -5.51 -10.62 -18.65
CA SER A 78 -4.24 -10.31 -18.00
C SER A 78 -4.27 -10.79 -16.56
N VAL A 79 -3.34 -11.67 -16.20
CA VAL A 79 -3.23 -12.22 -14.84
C VAL A 79 -2.15 -11.47 -14.07
N THR A 80 -2.57 -10.69 -13.08
CA THR A 80 -1.66 -10.02 -12.13
C THR A 80 -1.70 -10.72 -10.78
N ARG A 81 -0.53 -11.03 -10.22
CA ARG A 81 -0.40 -11.56 -8.86
C ARG A 81 0.02 -10.45 -7.91
N GLU A 82 -0.79 -10.20 -6.90
CA GLU A 82 -0.55 -9.18 -5.88
C GLU A 82 -0.24 -9.83 -4.53
N VAL A 83 0.83 -9.39 -3.87
CA VAL A 83 1.10 -9.76 -2.48
C VAL A 83 0.33 -8.82 -1.55
N ARG A 84 -0.53 -9.38 -0.69
CA ARG A 84 -1.30 -8.61 0.32
C ARG A 84 -0.77 -8.92 1.71
N CYS A 85 -0.55 -7.88 2.52
CA CYS A 85 -0.17 -8.01 3.93
C CYS A 85 -1.43 -7.80 4.76
N LEU A 86 -1.91 -8.86 5.42
CA LEU A 86 -3.04 -8.82 6.34
C LEU A 86 -2.52 -9.07 7.76
N PRO A 87 -3.16 -8.53 8.81
CA PRO A 87 -2.81 -8.86 10.18
C PRO A 87 -2.85 -10.38 10.39
N ALA A 88 -1.80 -10.94 11.01
CA ALA A 88 -1.80 -12.35 11.37
C ALA A 88 -2.92 -12.60 12.38
N ALA A 89 -3.76 -13.61 12.13
CA ALA A 89 -4.73 -14.05 13.12
C ALA A 89 -3.97 -14.49 14.38
N VAL A 90 -4.27 -13.86 15.51
CA VAL A 90 -3.80 -14.35 16.81
C VAL A 90 -4.49 -15.70 17.01
N GLY A 91 -3.74 -16.78 16.86
CA GLY A 91 -4.25 -18.13 17.05
C GLY A 91 -4.83 -18.32 18.46
N PRO A 92 -5.72 -19.30 18.69
CA PRO A 92 -6.25 -19.56 20.02
C PRO A 92 -5.10 -19.85 20.98
N ALA A 93 -5.19 -19.26 22.19
CA ALA A 93 -4.22 -19.48 23.25
C ALA A 93 -4.00 -20.99 23.46
N ARG A 94 -2.74 -21.42 23.37
CA ARG A 94 -2.35 -22.81 23.61
C ARG A 94 -2.90 -23.28 24.96
N PRO A 95 -3.60 -24.42 25.05
CA PRO A 95 -4.11 -24.90 26.33
C PRO A 95 -2.94 -25.17 27.30
N PRO A 96 -3.13 -24.91 28.61
CA PRO A 96 -2.09 -25.14 29.61
C PRO A 96 -1.74 -26.64 29.64
N VAL A 97 -0.44 -26.94 29.57
CA VAL A 97 0.09 -28.30 29.68
C VAL A 97 -0.18 -28.80 31.11
N PRO A 98 -0.78 -29.99 31.31
CA PRO A 98 -0.98 -30.51 32.67
C PRO A 98 0.38 -30.81 33.32
N ALA A 99 0.57 -30.32 34.54
CA ALA A 99 1.76 -30.62 35.34
C ALA A 99 1.75 -32.12 35.69
N LEU A 100 2.76 -32.86 35.23
CA LEU A 100 2.97 -34.24 35.64
C LEU A 100 3.29 -34.26 37.16
N ARG A 101 2.41 -34.88 37.94
CA ARG A 101 2.68 -35.19 39.36
C ARG A 101 3.78 -36.25 39.42
N ALA A 102 4.90 -35.93 40.08
CA ALA A 102 5.85 -36.94 40.52
C ALA A 102 5.18 -37.80 41.59
N VAL A 103 5.14 -39.12 41.36
CA VAL A 103 4.75 -40.11 42.37
C VAL A 103 6.01 -40.44 43.17
N HIS A 104 5.92 -40.30 44.49
CA HIS A 104 6.92 -40.77 45.46
C HIS A 104 6.74 -42.25 45.76
#